data_AF-A0A1G3A548-F1
#
_entry.id   AF-A0A1G3A548-F1
#
_cell.length_a   1.000
_cell.length_b   1.000
_cell.length_c   1.000
_cell.angle_alpha   90.00
_cell.angle_beta   90.00
_cell.angle_gamma   90.00
#
_symmetry.space_group_name_H-M   'P 1'
#
loop_
_entity.id
_entity.type
_entity.pdbx_description
1 polymer ?
#
loop_
_entity_poly.entity_id
_entity_poly.type
_entity_poly.pdbx_seq_one_letter_code
_entity_poly.pdbx_strand_id
1 'polypeptide(L)'
;MEGKCREMLKVFPAFWTFVRVAGVEPTNNAAERALRPVVLYRKGCFGTHSEKGSRFVERMFTVALTLRQQKRDVLEYLTQACTRATKGLKPMSLLPGHAHKVAA
;
A
#
# COMPACT_ATOMS: atom_id res chain seq x y z
N MET A 1 -27.63 -7.92 -18.65
CA MET A 1 -26.43 -7.19 -18.21
C MET A 1 -26.82 -6.08 -17.21
N GLU A 2 -27.22 -6.42 -15.98
CA GLU A 2 -27.70 -5.42 -14.99
C GLU A 2 -26.85 -5.30 -13.70
N GLY A 3 -25.66 -5.91 -13.65
CA GLY A 3 -24.87 -6.02 -12.42
C GLY A 3 -24.08 -4.76 -12.02
N LYS A 4 -23.55 -4.00 -12.97
CA LYS A 4 -22.50 -2.99 -12.66
C LYS A 4 -23.05 -1.72 -12.00
N CYS A 5 -24.20 -1.21 -12.46
CA CYS A 5 -24.82 -0.02 -11.86
C CYS A 5 -25.28 -0.30 -10.42
N ARG A 6 -25.85 -1.49 -10.17
CA ARG A 6 -26.33 -1.88 -8.83
C ARG A 6 -25.20 -1.95 -7.81
N GLU A 7 -24.03 -2.46 -8.19
CA GLU A 7 -22.85 -2.46 -7.33
C GLU A 7 -22.29 -1.05 -7.08
N MET A 8 -22.27 -0.19 -8.11
CA MET A 8 -21.83 1.21 -7.95
C MET A 8 -22.74 1.99 -6.99
N LEU A 9 -24.06 1.71 -7.02
CA LEU A 9 -25.00 2.35 -6.10
C LEU A 9 -24.72 2.01 -4.63
N LYS A 10 -24.18 0.83 -4.31
CA LYS A 10 -23.80 0.46 -2.93
C LYS A 10 -22.71 1.36 -2.35
N VAL A 11 -21.84 1.90 -3.21
CA VAL A 11 -20.72 2.77 -2.82
C VAL A 11 -20.90 4.22 -3.26
N PHE A 12 -22.09 4.58 -3.77
CA PHE A 12 -22.37 5.92 -4.28
C PHE A 12 -22.03 7.06 -3.31
N PRO A 13 -22.29 6.95 -1.99
CA PRO A 13 -21.87 7.98 -1.04
C PRO A 13 -20.35 8.24 -1.03
N ALA A 14 -19.53 7.23 -1.31
CA ALA A 14 -18.07 7.36 -1.33
C ALA A 14 -17.56 8.18 -2.52
N PHE A 15 -18.32 8.22 -3.64
CA PHE A 15 -17.93 8.97 -4.85
C PHE A 15 -17.88 10.48 -4.58
N TRP A 16 -18.67 10.96 -3.61
CA TRP A 16 -18.78 12.38 -3.27
C TRP A 16 -17.97 12.76 -2.02
N THR A 17 -17.06 11.90 -1.57
CA THR A 17 -16.27 12.16 -0.35
C THR A 17 -15.43 13.43 -0.48
N PHE A 18 -14.90 13.71 -1.68
CA PHE A 18 -14.11 14.92 -1.97
C PHE A 18 -14.89 16.23 -1.76
N VAL A 19 -16.22 16.21 -1.87
CA VAL A 19 -17.06 17.40 -1.64
C VAL A 19 -17.20 17.70 -0.14
N ARG A 20 -17.05 16.68 0.71
CA ARG A 20 -17.27 16.78 2.17
C ARG A 20 -15.98 16.82 2.98
N VAL A 21 -14.89 16.26 2.46
CA VAL A 21 -13.62 16.12 3.17
C VAL A 21 -12.53 16.85 2.41
N ALA A 22 -12.03 17.93 2.98
CA ALA A 22 -10.92 18.70 2.41
C ALA A 22 -9.66 17.82 2.26
N GLY A 23 -8.95 17.97 1.14
CA GLY A 23 -7.74 17.21 0.83
C GLY A 23 -7.97 15.81 0.22
N VAL A 24 -9.22 15.37 0.06
CA VAL A 24 -9.54 14.17 -0.71
C VAL A 24 -9.74 14.56 -2.17
N GLU A 25 -8.94 13.97 -3.06
CA GLU A 25 -9.06 14.18 -4.50
C GLU A 25 -10.35 13.56 -5.07
N PRO A 26 -10.96 14.15 -6.12
CA PRO A 26 -12.14 13.58 -6.79
C PRO A 26 -11.81 12.36 -7.67
N THR A 27 -10.58 11.84 -7.60
CA THR A 27 -10.09 10.74 -8.45
C THR A 27 -9.46 9.62 -7.63
N ASN A 28 -9.50 8.41 -8.17
CA ASN A 28 -8.87 7.22 -7.57
C ASN A 28 -7.36 7.11 -7.86
N ASN A 29 -6.75 8.12 -8.50
CA ASN A 29 -5.38 8.06 -9.02
C ASN A 29 -4.34 7.72 -7.94
N ALA A 30 -4.54 8.17 -6.69
CA ALA A 30 -3.66 7.86 -5.58
C ALA A 30 -3.67 6.35 -5.26
N ALA A 31 -4.86 5.75 -5.11
CA ALA A 31 -4.97 4.34 -4.79
C ALA A 31 -4.54 3.46 -5.99
N GLU A 32 -4.90 3.84 -7.21
CA GLU A 32 -4.48 3.12 -8.42
C GLU A 32 -2.96 3.13 -8.58
N ARG A 33 -2.30 4.28 -8.39
CA ARG A 33 -0.83 4.35 -8.42
C ARG A 33 -0.21 3.51 -7.31
N ALA A 34 -0.79 3.50 -6.11
CA ALA A 34 -0.30 2.68 -5.01
C ALA A 34 -0.41 1.18 -5.32
N LEU A 35 -1.50 0.73 -5.95
CA LEU A 35 -1.74 -0.69 -6.25
C LEU A 35 -1.09 -1.18 -7.55
N ARG A 36 -0.79 -0.27 -8.50
CA ARG A 36 -0.27 -0.61 -9.83
C ARG A 36 0.93 -1.55 -9.80
N PRO A 37 1.95 -1.39 -8.93
CA PRO A 37 3.08 -2.32 -8.88
C PRO A 37 2.67 -3.76 -8.56
N VAL A 38 1.71 -3.95 -7.65
CA VAL A 38 1.21 -5.28 -7.25
C VAL A 38 0.43 -5.92 -8.41
N VAL A 39 -0.39 -5.13 -9.11
CA VAL A 39 -1.17 -5.58 -10.27
C VAL A 39 -0.25 -6.01 -11.41
N LEU A 40 0.79 -5.22 -11.69
CA LEU A 40 1.79 -5.54 -12.71
C LEU A 40 2.56 -6.81 -12.35
N TYR A 41 2.98 -6.96 -11.10
CA TYR A 41 3.60 -8.19 -10.61
C TYR A 41 2.68 -9.41 -10.80
N ARG A 42 1.42 -9.34 -10.38
CA ARG A 42 0.49 -10.46 -10.54
C ARG A 42 0.31 -10.83 -12.02
N LYS A 43 0.24 -9.83 -12.90
CA LYS A 43 0.05 -10.04 -14.34
C LYS A 43 1.29 -10.59 -15.03
N GLY A 44 2.48 -10.10 -14.68
CA GLY A 44 3.74 -10.49 -15.32
C GLY A 44 4.40 -11.73 -14.72
N CYS A 45 4.22 -11.96 -13.41
CA CYS A 45 4.87 -13.04 -12.66
C CYS A 45 3.88 -14.10 -12.16
N PHE A 46 2.61 -14.03 -12.58
CA PHE A 46 1.53 -14.97 -12.23
C PHE A 46 1.15 -15.07 -10.73
N GLY A 47 1.79 -14.28 -9.88
CA GLY A 47 1.49 -14.23 -8.45
C GLY A 47 2.03 -15.45 -7.69
N THR A 48 1.27 -15.91 -6.69
CA THR A 48 1.68 -16.97 -5.75
C THR A 48 0.63 -18.08 -5.69
N HIS A 49 1.08 -19.32 -5.55
CA HIS A 49 0.22 -20.51 -5.46
C HIS A 49 0.16 -21.14 -4.06
N SER A 50 0.67 -20.43 -3.04
CA SER A 50 0.60 -20.87 -1.66
C SER A 50 0.25 -19.71 -0.74
N GLU A 51 -0.41 -20.02 0.36
CA GLU A 51 -0.73 -19.02 1.39
C GLU A 51 0.55 -18.34 1.93
N LYS A 52 1.59 -19.14 2.20
CA LYS A 52 2.90 -18.63 2.66
C LYS A 52 3.52 -17.67 1.64
N GLY A 53 3.46 -18.01 0.35
CA GLY A 53 3.93 -17.14 -0.72
C GLY A 53 3.13 -15.83 -0.80
N SER A 54 1.81 -15.93 -0.74
CA SER A 54 0.92 -14.76 -0.75
C SER A 54 1.22 -13.81 0.42
N ARG A 55 1.41 -14.35 1.62
CA ARG A 55 1.79 -13.56 2.81
C ARG A 55 3.15 -12.91 2.67
N PHE A 56 4.12 -13.59 2.07
CA PHE A 56 5.43 -13.01 1.81
C PHE A 56 5.35 -11.82 0.85
N VAL A 57 4.69 -12.02 -0.29
CA VAL A 57 4.53 -10.98 -1.32
C VAL A 57 3.71 -9.79 -0.79
N GLU A 58 2.61 -10.06 -0.07
CA GLU A 58 1.80 -9.04 0.61
C GLU A 58 2.67 -8.15 1.51
N ARG A 59 3.51 -8.76 2.36
CA ARG A 59 4.40 -8.04 3.29
C ARG A 59 5.50 -7.27 2.55
N MET A 60 6.10 -7.85 1.52
CA MET A 60 7.15 -7.18 0.74
C MET A 60 6.63 -5.96 -0.01
N PHE A 61 5.46 -6.07 -0.65
CA PHE A 61 4.83 -4.91 -1.29
C PHE A 61 4.40 -3.86 -0.26
N THR A 62 3.85 -4.27 0.88
CA THR A 62 3.50 -3.33 1.96
C THR A 62 4.74 -2.53 2.38
N VAL A 63 5.85 -3.20 2.68
CA VAL A 63 7.10 -2.52 3.07
C VAL A 63 7.63 -1.62 1.95
N ALA A 64 7.82 -2.16 0.75
CA ALA A 64 8.45 -1.43 -0.34
C ALA A 64 7.62 -0.22 -0.82
N LEU A 65 6.30 -0.37 -0.92
CA LEU A 65 5.42 0.71 -1.40
C LEU A 65 5.27 1.80 -0.34
N THR A 66 5.12 1.42 0.93
CA THR A 66 5.03 2.39 2.03
C THR A 66 6.34 3.18 2.20
N LEU A 67 7.50 2.51 2.18
CA LEU A 67 8.80 3.21 2.30
C LEU A 67 9.06 4.16 1.13
N ARG A 68 8.70 3.77 -0.09
CA ARG A 68 8.80 4.64 -1.28
C ARG A 68 7.92 5.88 -1.14
N GLN A 69 6.69 5.73 -0.66
CA GLN A 69 5.81 6.88 -0.38
C GLN A 69 6.39 7.80 0.69
N GLN A 70 7.04 7.22 1.69
CA GLN A 70 7.74 7.95 2.76
C GLN A 70 9.13 8.47 2.36
N LYS A 71 9.57 8.26 1.11
CA LYS A 71 10.93 8.61 0.63
C LYS A 71 12.06 8.01 1.49
N ARG A 72 11.87 6.78 1.99
CA ARG A 72 12.87 6.03 2.78
C ARG A 72 13.49 4.91 1.94
N ASP A 73 14.75 4.60 2.21
CA ASP A 73 15.46 3.53 1.51
C ASP A 73 14.90 2.15 1.88
N VAL A 74 14.55 1.36 0.86
CA VAL A 74 13.92 0.05 1.02
C VAL A 74 14.94 -1.00 1.44
N LEU A 75 16.12 -0.99 0.83
CA LEU A 75 17.16 -1.99 1.08
C LEU A 75 17.73 -1.80 2.49
N GLU A 76 18.01 -0.57 2.87
CA GLU A 76 18.48 -0.22 4.21
C GLU A 76 17.49 -0.70 5.28
N TYR A 77 16.19 -0.42 5.09
CA TYR A 77 15.15 -0.86 6.01
C TYR A 77 15.10 -2.39 6.13
N LEU A 78 15.13 -3.11 5.00
CA LEU A 78 15.07 -4.58 4.99
C LEU A 78 16.31 -5.19 5.64
N THR A 79 17.50 -4.67 5.36
CA THR A 79 18.74 -5.09 6.00
C THR A 79 18.65 -4.91 7.52
N GLN A 80 18.26 -3.72 7.97
CA GLN A 80 18.09 -3.45 9.40
C GLN A 80 17.03 -4.34 10.04
N ALA A 81 15.90 -4.59 9.37
CA ALA A 81 14.85 -5.48 9.85
C ALA A 81 15.36 -6.92 10.03
N CYS A 82 16.08 -7.46 9.05
CA CYS A 82 16.69 -8.79 9.11
C CYS A 82 17.78 -8.89 10.20
N THR A 83 18.66 -7.89 10.30
CA THR A 83 19.70 -7.84 11.34
C THR A 83 19.09 -7.79 12.75
N ARG A 84 17.96 -7.10 12.93
CA ARG A 84 17.28 -7.04 14.23
C ARG A 84 16.56 -8.35 14.56
N ALA A 85 15.89 -8.96 13.58
CA ALA A 85 15.23 -10.25 13.76
C ALA A 85 16.22 -11.35 14.17
N THR A 86 17.39 -11.42 13.53
CA THR A 86 18.46 -12.37 13.89
C THR A 86 19.04 -12.14 15.28
N LYS A 87 19.03 -10.91 15.77
CA LYS A 87 19.47 -10.53 17.12
C LYS A 87 18.36 -10.61 18.17
N GLY A 88 17.14 -11.04 17.82
CA GLY A 88 15.99 -11.05 18.73
C GLY A 88 15.53 -9.66 19.18
N LEU A 89 15.91 -8.60 18.45
CA LEU A 89 15.57 -7.22 18.79
C LEU A 89 14.18 -6.84 18.26
N LYS A 90 13.54 -5.84 18.89
CA LYS A 90 12.23 -5.32 18.47
C LYS A 90 12.21 -4.93 16.98
N PRO A 91 11.17 -5.29 16.20
CA PRO A 91 11.05 -4.91 14.80
C PRO A 91 11.09 -3.38 14.59
N MET A 92 11.63 -2.95 13.46
CA MET A 92 11.56 -1.53 13.08
C MET A 92 10.12 -1.12 12.75
N SER A 93 9.79 0.14 13.03
CA SER A 93 8.50 0.70 12.63
C SER A 93 8.50 1.03 11.14
N LEU A 94 7.49 0.53 10.44
CA LEU A 94 7.18 0.93 9.07
C LEU A 94 6.50 2.29 9.03
N LEU A 95 5.77 2.66 10.07
CA LEU A 95 5.18 3.99 10.20
C LEU A 95 6.28 5.00 10.55
N PRO A 96 6.23 6.22 9.98
CA PRO A 96 7.15 7.27 10.37
C PRO A 96 6.91 7.61 11.84
N GLY A 97 7.96 7.97 12.57
CA GLY A 97 7.78 8.66 13.86
C GLY A 97 6.98 9.94 13.62
N HIS A 98 6.26 10.44 14.63
CA HIS A 98 5.40 11.63 14.55
C HIS A 98 6.18 12.91 14.20
N ALA A 99 6.65 13.03 12.96
CA ALA A 99 7.40 14.14 12.42
C ALA A 99 7.41 14.04 10.88
N HIS A 100 6.24 14.19 10.25
CA HIS A 100 6.22 14.65 8.87
C HIS A 100 5.01 15.56 8.67
N LYS A 101 5.19 16.85 8.97
CA LYS A 101 4.37 17.88 8.35
C LYS A 101 4.67 17.83 6.86
N VAL A 102 3.67 17.49 6.06
CA VAL A 102 3.73 17.62 4.61
C VAL A 102 3.63 19.12 4.32
N ALA A 103 4.70 19.70 3.77
CA ALA A 103 4.64 21.06 3.23
C ALA A 103 3.73 21.05 2.00
N ALA A 104 2.89 22.10 1.93
CA ALA A 104 1.90 22.35 0.88
C ALA A 104 2.51 22.46 -0.52
#